data_AF-A0A0V8RZI4-F1
#
_entry.id   AF-A0A0V8RZI4-F1
#
_cell.length_a   1.000
_cell.length_b   1.000
_cell.length_c   1.000
_cell.angle_alpha   90.00
_cell.angle_beta   90.00
_cell.angle_gamma   90.00
#
_symmetry.space_group_name_H-M   'P 1'
#
loop_
_entity.id
_entity.type
_entity.pdbx_description
1 polymer ?
#
loop_
_entity_poly.entity_id
_entity_poly.type
_entity_poly.pdbx_seq_one_letter_code
_entity_poly.pdbx_strand_id
1 'polypeptide(L)'
;MEQSPMLSVPVAGGRQMEPLNWYFIAAACPVAVIVLYFLGGILPPSLLVLLFFYCLLLCPASLVIGIAESIRRRRGPVVHAEPRGMALYPSLIQVRVRRYSYTFGIAAGPISLIVEPALQVPIVHAIIHILCGFLLSAISFMLCVSNPWRPSCIHRGPFIVFSPDHMEIHPLTDSSPTPIPWDLHPRIEGFTADDSAFFPSMNMHVCIDGLEESLVFDMTGAPMRFVLLRRLIDYFVDKPEERAKLGRPEGAQLVRSLLTAP
;
A
#
# COMPACT_ATOMS: atom_id res chain seq x y z
N MET A 1 20.62 3.78 -15.32
CA MET A 1 19.71 3.41 -14.21
C MET A 1 20.42 2.32 -13.44
N GLU A 2 20.89 2.63 -12.24
CA GLU A 2 21.43 1.64 -11.32
C GLU A 2 20.28 0.69 -10.94
N GLN A 3 20.40 -0.61 -11.20
CA GLN A 3 19.39 -1.58 -10.78
C GLN A 3 19.39 -1.62 -9.25
N SER A 4 18.23 -1.38 -8.62
CA SER A 4 18.08 -1.53 -7.18
C SER A 4 18.56 -2.93 -6.76
N PRO A 5 19.36 -3.05 -5.69
CA PRO A 5 19.90 -4.33 -5.27
C PRO A 5 18.78 -5.29 -4.89
N MET A 6 18.92 -6.56 -5.29
CA MET A 6 17.95 -7.59 -4.96
C MET A 6 17.95 -7.88 -3.45
N LEU A 7 16.79 -7.73 -2.84
CA LEU A 7 16.54 -7.99 -1.43
C LEU A 7 16.09 -9.43 -1.24
N SER A 8 16.62 -10.07 -0.20
CA SER A 8 16.14 -11.38 0.21
C SER A 8 14.72 -11.29 0.80
N VAL A 9 13.97 -12.38 0.75
CA VAL A 9 12.58 -12.44 1.26
C VAL A 9 12.44 -11.96 2.72
N PRO A 10 13.34 -12.31 3.66
CA PRO A 10 13.27 -11.78 5.03
C PRO A 10 13.49 -10.26 5.10
N VAL A 11 14.42 -9.71 4.31
CA VAL A 11 14.72 -8.27 4.30
C VAL A 11 13.57 -7.49 3.67
N ALA A 12 13.07 -7.95 2.52
CA ALA A 12 11.89 -7.38 1.88
C ALA A 12 10.65 -7.48 2.77
N GLY A 13 10.47 -8.60 3.48
CA GLY A 13 9.43 -8.78 4.49
C GLY A 13 9.60 -7.85 5.69
N GLY A 14 10.83 -7.54 6.10
CA GLY A 14 11.15 -6.51 7.10
C GLY A 14 10.71 -5.13 6.65
N ARG A 15 11.04 -4.72 5.42
CA ARG A 15 10.57 -3.45 4.81
C ARG A 15 9.05 -3.40 4.65
N GLN A 16 8.42 -4.52 4.28
CA GLN A 16 6.96 -4.64 4.27
C GLN A 16 6.35 -4.40 5.66
N MET A 17 7.12 -4.66 6.73
CA MET A 17 6.75 -4.53 8.15
C MET A 17 7.28 -3.27 8.84
N GLU A 18 8.08 -2.44 8.16
CA GLU A 18 8.49 -1.14 8.72
C GLU A 18 7.26 -0.41 9.23
N PRO A 19 7.36 0.27 10.40
CA PRO A 19 6.24 0.92 11.03
C PRO A 19 5.57 1.76 9.97
N LEU A 20 4.34 1.32 9.68
CA LEU A 20 3.50 1.87 8.66
C LEU A 20 3.67 3.39 8.69
N ASN A 21 4.12 3.99 7.59
CA ASN A 21 4.44 5.42 7.53
C ASN A 21 3.33 6.28 8.19
N TRP A 22 2.10 5.78 8.22
CA TRP A 22 0.96 6.32 8.95
C TRP A 22 1.12 6.53 10.47
N TYR A 23 1.78 5.64 11.22
CA TYR A 23 2.07 5.90 12.65
C TYR A 23 3.09 7.02 12.82
N PHE A 24 4.09 7.07 11.93
CA PHE A 24 5.05 8.16 11.89
C PHE A 24 4.39 9.48 11.52
N ILE A 25 3.54 9.50 10.48
CA ILE A 25 2.73 10.66 10.08
C ILE A 25 1.80 11.10 11.22
N ALA A 26 1.12 10.16 11.88
CA ALA A 26 0.25 10.44 13.03
C ALA A 26 1.03 11.07 14.20
N ALA A 27 2.28 10.63 14.45
CA ALA A 27 3.15 11.19 15.47
C ALA A 27 3.79 12.53 15.06
N ALA A 28 4.06 12.71 13.76
CA ALA A 28 4.66 13.91 13.20
C ALA A 28 3.67 15.08 13.16
N CYS A 29 2.37 14.84 12.97
CA CYS A 29 1.35 15.89 12.93
C CYS A 29 1.29 16.74 14.23
N PRO A 30 1.25 16.16 15.46
CA PRO A 30 1.34 16.93 16.70
C PRO A 30 2.64 17.71 16.84
N VAL A 31 3.78 17.13 16.45
CA VAL A 31 5.08 17.82 16.48
C VAL A 31 5.08 19.00 15.52
N ALA A 32 4.54 18.83 14.32
CA ALA A 32 4.37 19.90 13.34
C ALA A 32 3.48 21.01 13.90
N VAL A 33 2.37 20.69 14.58
CA VAL A 33 1.51 21.68 15.25
C VAL A 33 2.27 22.47 16.31
N ILE A 34 3.09 21.81 17.13
CA ILE A 34 3.92 22.48 18.15
C ILE A 34 4.95 23.42 17.50
N VAL A 35 5.64 22.94 16.46
CA VAL A 35 6.60 23.75 15.70
C VAL A 35 5.91 24.97 15.08
N LEU A 36 4.73 24.78 14.46
CA LEU A 36 3.94 25.85 13.88
C LEU A 36 3.48 26.89 14.91
N TYR A 37 3.13 26.45 16.12
CA TYR A 37 2.82 27.36 17.23
C TYR A 37 4.02 28.26 17.58
N PHE A 38 5.24 27.72 17.64
CA PHE A 38 6.45 28.52 17.87
C PHE A 38 6.81 29.44 16.70
N LEU A 39 6.43 29.08 15.48
CA LEU A 39 6.57 29.92 14.27
C LEU A 39 5.50 31.02 14.16
N GLY A 40 4.59 31.15 15.14
CA GLY A 40 3.47 32.09 15.11
C GLY A 40 3.85 33.57 15.04
N GLY A 41 5.11 33.92 15.32
CA GLY A 41 5.65 35.27 15.14
C GLY A 41 6.25 35.54 13.75
N ILE A 42 6.37 34.51 12.89
CA ILE A 42 7.04 34.58 11.58
C ILE A 42 6.06 34.29 10.44
N LEU A 43 5.16 33.33 10.63
CA LEU A 43 4.19 32.91 9.61
C LEU A 43 2.86 33.68 9.72
N PRO A 44 2.14 33.91 8.61
CA PRO A 44 0.80 34.47 8.65
C PRO A 44 -0.15 33.63 9.51
N PRO A 45 -0.99 34.25 10.37
CA PRO A 45 -1.92 33.50 11.23
C PRO A 45 -2.87 32.57 10.48
N SER A 46 -3.29 32.95 9.28
CA SER A 46 -4.16 32.12 8.44
C SER A 46 -3.46 30.85 7.93
N LEU A 47 -2.16 30.92 7.62
CA LEU A 47 -1.37 29.76 7.24
C LEU A 47 -1.24 28.76 8.40
N LEU A 48 -1.09 29.26 9.63
CA LEU A 48 -1.07 28.42 10.82
C LEU A 48 -2.40 27.70 11.01
N VAL A 49 -3.52 28.40 10.79
CA VAL A 49 -4.87 27.80 10.87
C VAL A 49 -5.04 26.70 9.83
N LEU A 50 -4.65 26.92 8.57
CA LEU A 50 -4.74 25.90 7.52
C LEU A 50 -3.90 24.66 7.84
N LEU A 51 -2.64 24.86 8.26
CA LEU A 51 -1.75 23.75 8.61
C LEU A 51 -2.23 23.01 9.86
N PHE A 52 -2.82 23.73 10.81
CA PHE A 52 -3.44 23.15 12.00
C PHE A 52 -4.63 22.27 11.62
N PHE A 53 -5.57 22.76 10.81
CA PHE A 53 -6.70 21.97 10.31
C PHE A 53 -6.23 20.75 9.52
N TYR A 54 -5.21 20.92 8.69
CA TYR A 54 -4.61 19.83 7.93
C TYR A 54 -4.05 18.73 8.86
N CYS A 55 -3.29 19.12 9.89
CA CYS A 55 -2.77 18.19 10.89
C CYS A 55 -3.88 17.51 11.70
N LEU A 56 -4.94 18.26 12.06
CA LEU A 56 -6.07 17.77 12.84
C LEU A 56 -6.90 16.74 12.08
N LEU A 57 -6.96 16.83 10.74
CA LEU A 57 -7.61 15.83 9.89
C LEU A 57 -6.69 14.64 9.58
N LEU A 58 -5.42 14.89 9.28
CA LEU A 58 -4.47 13.86 8.87
C LEU A 58 -4.09 12.94 10.04
N CYS A 59 -3.96 13.47 11.25
CA CYS A 59 -3.59 12.71 12.45
C CYS A 59 -4.58 11.58 12.81
N PRO A 60 -5.88 11.83 13.07
CA PRO A 60 -6.82 10.78 13.40
C PRO A 60 -7.05 9.82 12.22
N ALA A 61 -7.04 10.31 10.98
CA ALA A 61 -7.15 9.46 9.80
C ALA A 61 -5.98 8.47 9.73
N SER A 62 -4.74 8.96 9.81
CA SER A 62 -3.54 8.12 9.78
C SER A 62 -3.47 7.15 10.97
N LEU A 63 -3.94 7.54 12.16
CA LEU A 63 -4.02 6.66 13.33
C LEU A 63 -5.02 5.52 13.13
N VAL A 64 -6.26 5.83 12.71
CA VAL A 64 -7.31 4.82 12.44
C VAL A 64 -6.83 3.83 11.39
N ILE A 65 -6.17 4.33 10.35
CA ILE A 65 -5.56 3.53 9.28
C ILE A 65 -4.46 2.63 9.83
N GLY A 66 -3.55 3.18 10.63
CA GLY A 66 -2.48 2.43 11.27
C GLY A 66 -3.02 1.28 12.11
N ILE A 67 -4.03 1.57 12.94
CA ILE A 67 -4.71 0.57 13.77
C ILE A 67 -5.38 -0.50 12.89
N ALA A 68 -6.16 -0.09 11.87
CA ALA A 68 -6.85 -1.03 10.99
C ALA A 68 -5.87 -1.96 10.26
N GLU A 69 -4.74 -1.43 9.78
CA GLU A 69 -3.72 -2.24 9.13
C GLU A 69 -2.99 -3.15 10.12
N SER A 70 -2.68 -2.67 11.34
CA SER A 70 -2.09 -3.48 12.40
C SER A 70 -3.00 -4.65 12.82
N ILE A 71 -4.30 -4.40 13.00
CA ILE A 71 -5.28 -5.44 13.29
C ILE A 71 -5.34 -6.46 12.15
N ARG A 72 -5.39 -6.01 10.89
CA ARG A 72 -5.41 -6.91 9.74
C ARG A 72 -4.15 -7.77 9.68
N ARG A 73 -2.98 -7.19 9.90
CA ARG A 73 -1.70 -7.92 9.95
C ARG A 73 -1.68 -8.97 11.06
N ARG A 74 -2.26 -8.66 12.23
CA ARG A 74 -2.40 -9.63 13.34
C ARG A 74 -3.38 -10.76 13.02
N ARG A 75 -4.49 -10.47 12.35
CA ARG A 75 -5.51 -11.48 11.98
C ARG A 75 -5.04 -12.42 10.86
N GLY A 76 -3.99 -12.05 10.14
CA GLY A 76 -3.50 -12.79 8.99
C GLY A 76 -4.35 -12.55 7.73
N PRO A 77 -3.88 -13.05 6.58
CA PRO A 77 -4.62 -12.95 5.33
C PRO A 77 -5.95 -13.70 5.41
N VAL A 78 -6.98 -13.13 4.80
CA VAL A 78 -8.27 -13.82 4.61
C VAL A 78 -8.16 -14.64 3.34
N VAL A 79 -8.31 -15.95 3.48
CA VAL A 79 -8.27 -16.89 2.35
C VAL A 79 -9.70 -17.30 2.03
N HIS A 80 -10.09 -17.10 0.78
CA HIS A 80 -11.40 -17.46 0.27
C HIS A 80 -11.30 -18.79 -0.48
N ALA A 81 -12.09 -19.77 -0.07
CA ALA A 81 -12.23 -20.99 -0.85
C ALA A 81 -13.18 -20.70 -2.03
N GLU A 82 -12.66 -20.81 -3.24
CA GLU A 82 -13.41 -20.67 -4.48
C GLU A 82 -13.43 -22.02 -5.24
N PRO A 83 -14.39 -22.26 -6.15
CA PRO A 83 -14.49 -23.54 -6.87
C PRO A 83 -13.23 -23.92 -7.66
N ARG A 84 -12.42 -22.93 -8.04
CA ARG A 84 -11.18 -23.11 -8.81
C ARG A 84 -9.93 -23.24 -7.94
N GLY A 85 -10.01 -22.99 -6.64
CA GLY A 85 -8.82 -22.92 -5.78
C GLY A 85 -8.99 -22.03 -4.56
N MET A 86 -7.87 -21.66 -3.94
CA MET A 86 -7.83 -20.73 -2.81
C MET A 86 -7.46 -19.33 -3.31
N ALA A 87 -8.38 -18.38 -3.17
CA ALA A 87 -8.24 -17.00 -3.60
C ALA A 87 -7.86 -16.08 -2.42
N LEU A 88 -6.89 -15.19 -2.65
CA LEU A 88 -6.50 -14.15 -1.72
C LEU A 88 -6.74 -12.78 -2.33
N TYR A 89 -7.55 -11.96 -1.66
CA TYR A 89 -7.92 -10.63 -2.14
C TYR A 89 -6.94 -9.55 -1.66
N PRO A 90 -6.66 -8.54 -2.49
CA PRO A 90 -5.64 -7.56 -2.20
C PRO A 90 -5.94 -6.71 -0.96
N SER A 91 -4.89 -6.11 -0.42
CA SER A 91 -4.97 -5.06 0.57
C SER A 91 -5.06 -3.68 -0.07
N LEU A 92 -6.28 -3.15 -0.16
CA LEU A 92 -6.52 -1.80 -0.68
C LEU A 92 -6.33 -0.69 0.36
N ILE A 93 -5.86 -1.00 1.57
CA ILE A 93 -5.79 -0.01 2.65
C ILE A 93 -4.81 1.11 2.28
N GLN A 94 -3.59 0.77 1.88
CA GLN A 94 -2.57 1.76 1.51
C GLN A 94 -3.01 2.65 0.33
N VAL A 95 -3.69 2.05 -0.66
CA VAL A 95 -4.26 2.79 -1.80
C VAL A 95 -5.34 3.77 -1.35
N ARG A 96 -6.29 3.31 -0.53
CA ARG A 96 -7.37 4.16 0.00
C ARG A 96 -6.81 5.32 0.81
N VAL A 97 -5.77 5.08 1.59
CA VAL A 97 -5.17 6.11 2.45
C VAL A 97 -4.50 7.19 1.62
N ARG A 98 -3.63 6.81 0.68
CA ARG A 98 -3.00 7.77 -0.25
C ARG A 98 -4.06 8.64 -0.92
N ARG A 99 -5.16 8.02 -1.37
CA ARG A 99 -6.30 8.74 -1.95
C ARG A 99 -6.93 9.74 -0.99
N TYR A 100 -7.21 9.35 0.26
CA TYR A 100 -7.77 10.27 1.26
C TYR A 100 -6.82 11.44 1.55
N SER A 101 -5.52 11.19 1.75
CA SER A 101 -4.51 12.24 1.94
C SER A 101 -4.48 13.24 0.78
N TYR A 102 -4.51 12.77 -0.47
CA TYR A 102 -4.57 13.65 -1.62
C TYR A 102 -5.89 14.42 -1.69
N THR A 103 -7.00 13.80 -1.33
CA THR A 103 -8.33 14.45 -1.32
C THR A 103 -8.36 15.60 -0.31
N PHE A 104 -7.77 15.41 0.87
CA PHE A 104 -7.62 16.48 1.86
C PHE A 104 -6.73 17.62 1.35
N GLY A 105 -5.60 17.29 0.72
CA GLY A 105 -4.71 18.30 0.13
C GLY A 105 -5.37 19.10 -1.00
N ILE A 106 -6.18 18.46 -1.85
CA ILE A 106 -6.96 19.14 -2.90
C ILE A 106 -7.92 20.17 -2.30
N ALA A 107 -8.53 19.88 -1.15
CA ALA A 107 -9.44 20.81 -0.47
C ALA A 107 -8.75 22.06 0.11
N ALA A 108 -7.41 22.09 0.23
CA ALA A 108 -6.68 23.21 0.83
C ALA A 108 -6.88 24.55 0.12
N GLY A 109 -6.95 24.55 -1.22
CA GLY A 109 -7.22 25.76 -2.02
C GLY A 109 -8.59 26.37 -1.72
N PRO A 110 -9.70 25.61 -1.88
CA PRO A 110 -11.04 26.07 -1.50
C PRO A 110 -11.14 26.52 -0.04
N ILE A 111 -10.52 25.80 0.90
CA ILE A 111 -10.50 26.17 2.32
C ILE A 111 -9.79 27.52 2.52
N SER A 112 -8.66 27.74 1.84
CA SER A 112 -7.92 28.99 1.95
C SER A 112 -8.73 30.22 1.54
N LEU A 113 -9.66 30.09 0.57
CA LEU A 113 -10.55 31.18 0.17
C LEU A 113 -11.61 31.52 1.23
N ILE A 114 -12.03 30.55 2.05
CA ILE A 114 -13.11 30.71 3.05
C ILE A 114 -12.57 31.25 4.37
N VAL A 115 -11.38 30.78 4.78
CA VAL A 115 -10.77 31.13 6.06
C VAL A 115 -10.32 32.60 6.11
N GLU A 116 -9.91 33.15 4.98
CA GLU A 116 -9.40 34.52 4.86
C GLU A 116 -10.44 35.62 5.21
N PRO A 117 -11.65 35.62 4.61
CA PRO A 117 -12.72 36.52 5.02
C PRO A 117 -13.10 36.41 6.50
N ALA A 118 -12.99 35.21 7.07
CA ALA A 118 -13.38 34.94 8.46
C ALA A 118 -12.37 35.48 9.49
N LEU A 119 -11.09 35.59 9.13
CA LEU A 119 -10.02 36.02 10.04
C LEU A 119 -9.68 37.51 9.95
N GLN A 120 -10.27 38.26 9.01
CA GLN A 120 -10.03 39.70 8.81
C GLN A 120 -8.54 40.08 8.75
N VAL A 121 -7.71 39.20 8.18
CA VAL A 121 -6.25 39.40 8.15
C VAL A 121 -5.84 40.42 7.07
N PRO A 122 -4.64 41.02 7.17
CA PRO A 122 -4.13 41.95 6.17
C PRO A 122 -4.11 41.33 4.76
N ILE A 123 -4.38 42.15 3.74
CA ILE A 123 -4.53 41.68 2.35
C ILE A 123 -3.31 40.91 1.83
N VAL A 124 -2.11 41.30 2.27
CA VAL A 124 -0.85 40.64 1.90
C VAL A 124 -0.79 39.21 2.47
N HIS A 125 -1.23 39.03 3.72
CA HIS A 125 -1.28 37.70 4.35
C HIS A 125 -2.32 36.83 3.67
N ALA A 126 -3.45 37.42 3.27
CA ALA A 126 -4.49 36.73 2.53
C ALA A 126 -4.00 36.20 1.18
N ILE A 127 -3.27 37.03 0.42
CA ILE A 127 -2.68 36.62 -0.85
C ILE A 127 -1.71 35.45 -0.66
N ILE A 128 -0.80 35.54 0.32
CA ILE A 128 0.19 34.49 0.60
C ILE A 128 -0.50 33.17 0.95
N HIS A 129 -1.50 33.21 1.81
CA HIS A 129 -2.23 32.02 2.23
C HIS A 129 -3.03 31.37 1.10
N ILE A 130 -3.73 32.17 0.29
CA ILE A 130 -4.46 31.68 -0.89
C ILE A 130 -3.49 31.00 -1.86
N LEU A 131 -2.36 31.63 -2.18
CA LEU A 131 -1.34 31.05 -3.05
C LEU A 131 -0.81 29.71 -2.51
N CYS A 132 -0.52 29.64 -1.21
CA CYS A 132 -0.08 28.39 -0.57
C CYS A 132 -1.17 27.29 -0.63
N GLY A 133 -2.42 27.63 -0.34
CA GLY A 133 -3.54 26.70 -0.40
C GLY A 133 -3.75 26.13 -1.80
N PHE A 134 -3.71 26.97 -2.83
CA PHE A 134 -3.82 26.54 -4.22
C PHE A 134 -2.60 25.73 -4.70
N LEU A 135 -1.38 26.09 -4.27
CA LEU A 135 -0.19 25.32 -4.59
C LEU A 135 -0.26 23.90 -3.99
N LEU A 136 -0.65 23.78 -2.72
CA LEU A 136 -0.84 22.49 -2.06
C LEU A 136 -1.95 21.67 -2.75
N SER A 137 -3.04 22.33 -3.15
CA SER A 137 -4.14 21.72 -3.90
C SER A 137 -3.67 21.17 -5.25
N ALA A 138 -2.90 21.95 -6.01
CA ALA A 138 -2.34 21.56 -7.30
C ALA A 138 -1.38 20.37 -7.18
N ILE A 139 -0.45 20.39 -6.23
CA ILE A 139 0.47 19.25 -5.97
C ILE A 139 -0.33 18.00 -5.60
N SER A 140 -1.31 18.13 -4.70
CA SER A 140 -2.14 17.00 -4.26
C SER A 140 -2.99 16.43 -5.40
N PHE A 141 -3.51 17.30 -6.27
CA PHE A 141 -4.23 16.90 -7.48
C PHE A 141 -3.31 16.14 -8.43
N MET A 142 -2.11 16.65 -8.70
CA MET A 142 -1.11 15.99 -9.55
C MET A 142 -0.72 14.61 -9.00
N LEU A 143 -0.50 14.48 -7.69
CA LEU A 143 -0.24 13.20 -7.04
C LEU A 143 -1.43 12.24 -7.12
N CYS A 144 -2.66 12.75 -7.07
CA CYS A 144 -3.87 11.95 -7.20
C CYS A 144 -4.02 11.36 -8.62
N VAL A 145 -3.82 12.18 -9.67
CA VAL A 145 -4.00 11.76 -11.07
C VAL A 145 -2.83 10.93 -11.59
N SER A 146 -1.61 11.21 -11.10
CA SER A 146 -0.38 10.49 -11.49
C SER A 146 -0.21 9.16 -10.76
N ASN A 147 -1.06 8.86 -9.76
CA ASN A 147 -0.96 7.61 -9.00
C ASN A 147 -1.26 6.40 -9.89
N PRO A 148 -0.32 5.45 -10.05
CA PRO A 148 -0.53 4.27 -10.88
C PRO A 148 -1.64 3.37 -10.32
N TRP A 149 -1.79 3.30 -8.99
CA TRP A 149 -2.83 2.48 -8.31
C TRP A 149 -4.13 3.27 -8.07
N ARG A 150 -4.54 4.11 -9.02
CA ARG A 150 -5.83 4.80 -8.92
C ARG A 150 -6.99 3.79 -8.93
N PRO A 151 -8.10 4.04 -8.21
CA PRO A 151 -9.20 3.07 -8.09
C PRO A 151 -9.81 2.61 -9.42
N SER A 152 -9.76 3.43 -10.47
CA SER A 152 -10.25 3.07 -11.81
C SER A 152 -9.34 2.09 -12.55
N CYS A 153 -8.07 1.96 -12.14
CA CYS A 153 -7.11 1.02 -12.71
C CYS A 153 -7.04 -0.30 -11.92
N ILE A 154 -7.68 -0.37 -10.75
CA ILE A 154 -7.61 -1.55 -9.90
C ILE A 154 -8.68 -2.56 -10.29
N HIS A 155 -8.27 -3.77 -10.67
CA HIS A 155 -9.21 -4.86 -10.94
C HIS A 155 -9.89 -5.33 -9.64
N ARG A 156 -11.09 -5.91 -9.76
CA ARG A 156 -11.89 -6.38 -8.59
C ARG A 156 -11.67 -7.85 -8.24
N GLY A 157 -10.74 -8.51 -8.93
CA GLY A 157 -10.46 -9.93 -8.78
C GLY A 157 -9.58 -10.27 -7.58
N PRO A 158 -9.29 -11.57 -7.37
CA PRO A 158 -8.28 -12.00 -6.43
C PRO A 158 -6.90 -11.50 -6.84
N PHE A 159 -6.01 -11.28 -5.87
CA PHE A 159 -4.61 -10.90 -6.11
C PHE A 159 -3.74 -12.13 -6.37
N ILE A 160 -3.98 -13.22 -5.63
CA ILE A 160 -3.32 -14.51 -5.84
C ILE A 160 -4.37 -15.60 -5.79
N VAL A 161 -4.26 -16.58 -6.68
CA VAL A 161 -5.06 -17.80 -6.67
C VAL A 161 -4.14 -19.01 -6.62
N PHE A 162 -4.39 -19.93 -5.69
CA PHE A 162 -3.75 -21.23 -5.65
C PHE A 162 -4.73 -22.29 -6.11
N SER A 163 -4.52 -22.82 -7.31
CA SER A 163 -5.30 -23.90 -7.91
C SER A 163 -4.52 -25.21 -7.87
N PRO A 164 -5.18 -26.38 -8.03
CA PRO A 164 -4.49 -27.66 -8.09
C PRO A 164 -3.39 -27.73 -9.16
N ASP A 165 -3.62 -27.09 -10.31
CA ASP A 165 -2.76 -27.21 -11.49
C ASP A 165 -1.69 -26.11 -11.58
N HIS A 166 -1.98 -24.92 -11.03
CA HIS A 166 -1.10 -23.75 -11.11
C HIS A 166 -1.35 -22.73 -10.00
N MET A 167 -0.44 -21.78 -9.83
CA MET A 167 -0.69 -20.54 -9.11
C MET A 167 -0.89 -19.39 -10.09
N GLU A 168 -1.72 -18.42 -9.72
CA GLU A 168 -1.91 -17.20 -10.50
C GLU A 168 -1.58 -15.98 -9.65
N ILE A 169 -0.88 -15.02 -10.25
CA ILE A 169 -0.65 -13.69 -9.67
C ILE A 169 -1.32 -12.64 -10.55
N HIS A 170 -2.10 -11.77 -9.90
CA HIS A 170 -2.90 -10.72 -10.49
C HIS A 170 -2.50 -9.40 -9.79
N PRO A 171 -1.46 -8.71 -10.28
CA PRO A 171 -1.05 -7.42 -9.73
C PRO A 171 -2.19 -6.40 -9.78
N LEU A 172 -2.25 -5.47 -8.82
CA LEU A 172 -3.41 -4.56 -8.66
C LEU A 172 -3.86 -3.84 -9.92
N THR A 173 -2.92 -3.43 -10.77
CA THR A 173 -3.16 -2.62 -11.97
C THR A 173 -3.17 -3.45 -13.26
N ASP A 174 -2.81 -4.73 -13.18
CA ASP A 174 -2.82 -5.64 -14.31
C ASP A 174 -3.98 -6.60 -14.19
N SER A 175 -4.95 -6.46 -15.09
CA SER A 175 -6.13 -7.34 -15.12
C SER A 175 -5.85 -8.70 -15.74
N SER A 176 -4.68 -8.90 -16.36
CA SER A 176 -4.31 -10.16 -16.97
C SER A 176 -3.67 -11.09 -15.93
N PRO A 177 -4.32 -12.23 -15.61
CA PRO A 177 -3.74 -13.19 -14.70
C PRO A 177 -2.50 -13.81 -15.32
N THR A 178 -1.41 -13.92 -14.55
CA THR A 178 -0.24 -14.69 -14.98
C THR A 178 -0.29 -16.08 -14.33
N PRO A 179 -0.73 -17.13 -15.06
CA PRO A 179 -0.71 -18.49 -14.56
C PRO A 179 0.71 -19.04 -14.59
N ILE A 180 1.13 -19.64 -13.48
CA ILE A 180 2.43 -20.28 -13.31
C ILE A 180 2.16 -21.74 -12.89
N PRO A 181 2.30 -22.69 -13.82
CA PRO A 181 2.13 -24.11 -13.52
C PRO A 181 3.08 -24.57 -12.41
N TRP A 182 2.59 -25.41 -11.52
CA TRP A 182 3.42 -25.92 -10.42
C TRP A 182 4.58 -26.80 -10.91
N ASP A 183 4.43 -27.43 -12.06
CA ASP A 183 5.43 -28.30 -12.69
C ASP A 183 6.67 -27.53 -13.16
N LEU A 184 6.58 -26.20 -13.24
CA LEU A 184 7.73 -25.33 -13.50
C LEU A 184 8.46 -24.91 -12.20
N HIS A 185 8.14 -25.55 -11.08
CA HIS A 185 8.76 -25.33 -9.76
C HIS A 185 9.00 -23.84 -9.41
N PRO A 186 7.94 -23.00 -9.37
CA PRO A 186 8.09 -21.59 -9.08
C PRO A 186 8.79 -21.33 -7.75
N ARG A 187 9.78 -20.42 -7.75
CA ARG A 187 10.53 -20.02 -6.57
C ARG A 187 10.67 -18.51 -6.49
N ILE A 188 10.44 -17.93 -5.32
CA ILE A 188 10.72 -16.51 -5.09
C ILE A 188 12.23 -16.34 -4.93
N GLU A 189 12.85 -15.70 -5.91
CA GLU A 189 14.27 -15.39 -5.92
C GLU A 189 14.58 -14.24 -4.96
N GLY A 190 13.76 -13.20 -5.00
CA GLY A 190 13.94 -12.00 -4.19
C GLY A 190 12.96 -10.90 -4.55
N PHE A 191 13.27 -9.70 -4.08
CA PHE A 191 12.48 -8.51 -4.32
C PHE A 191 13.37 -7.33 -4.71
N THR A 192 12.88 -6.46 -5.58
CA THR A 192 13.49 -5.16 -5.83
C THR A 192 12.56 -4.07 -5.30
N ALA A 193 13.14 -3.06 -4.65
CA ALA A 193 12.39 -1.89 -4.22
C ALA A 193 12.42 -0.86 -5.35
N ASP A 194 11.25 -0.39 -5.75
CA ASP A 194 11.11 0.87 -6.47
C ASP A 194 10.89 1.95 -5.41
N ASP A 195 11.94 2.72 -5.14
CA ASP A 195 11.92 3.80 -4.15
C ASP A 195 11.53 5.14 -4.80
N SER A 196 10.73 5.11 -5.88
CA SER A 196 10.20 6.34 -6.48
C SER A 196 9.52 7.22 -5.41
N ALA A 197 9.91 8.49 -5.38
CA ALA A 197 9.69 9.39 -4.24
C ALA A 197 8.22 9.50 -3.78
N PHE A 198 7.26 9.26 -4.68
CA PHE A 198 5.83 9.40 -4.40
C PHE A 198 5.07 8.07 -4.40
N PHE A 199 5.63 7.04 -5.03
CA PHE A 199 4.95 5.78 -5.32
C PHE A 199 5.85 4.59 -5.04
N PRO A 200 6.38 4.44 -3.81
CA PRO A 200 7.23 3.31 -3.52
C PRO A 200 6.44 2.01 -3.64
N SER A 201 7.07 1.01 -4.25
CA SER A 201 6.54 -0.34 -4.44
C SER A 201 7.63 -1.40 -4.26
N MET A 202 7.19 -2.64 -4.09
CA MET A 202 8.06 -3.81 -4.00
C MET A 202 7.72 -4.74 -5.15
N ASN A 203 8.70 -5.05 -5.98
CA ASN A 203 8.55 -5.96 -7.10
C ASN A 203 9.13 -7.32 -6.71
N MET A 204 8.33 -8.38 -6.84
CA MET A 204 8.74 -9.75 -6.56
C MET A 204 9.30 -10.40 -7.82
N HIS A 205 10.43 -11.07 -7.68
CA HIS A 205 11.08 -11.85 -8.72
C HIS A 205 10.79 -13.33 -8.50
N VAL A 206 10.15 -13.97 -9.47
CA VAL A 206 9.80 -15.40 -9.45
C VAL A 206 10.58 -16.10 -10.55
N CYS A 207 11.46 -17.02 -10.16
CA CYS A 207 12.14 -17.94 -11.05
C CYS A 207 11.24 -19.15 -11.32
N ILE A 208 11.23 -19.63 -12.56
CA ILE A 208 10.54 -20.85 -12.99
C ILE A 208 11.47 -21.66 -13.90
N ASP A 209 11.32 -22.97 -13.90
CA ASP A 209 12.11 -23.86 -14.74
C ASP A 209 11.87 -23.56 -16.22
N GLY A 210 12.96 -23.48 -16.98
CA GLY A 210 12.92 -23.23 -18.43
C GLY A 210 12.79 -21.77 -18.84
N LEU A 211 12.75 -20.82 -17.90
CA LEU A 211 12.81 -19.38 -18.18
C LEU A 211 14.14 -18.80 -17.67
N GLU A 212 14.89 -18.12 -18.54
CA GLU A 212 16.18 -17.52 -18.20
C GLU A 212 16.04 -16.28 -17.30
N GLU A 213 14.98 -15.50 -17.49
CA GLU A 213 14.72 -14.29 -16.72
C GLU A 213 13.57 -14.51 -15.72
N SER A 214 13.69 -13.94 -14.51
CA SER A 214 12.62 -14.01 -13.51
C SER A 214 11.36 -13.27 -13.97
N LEU A 215 10.19 -13.84 -13.70
CA LEU A 215 8.92 -13.11 -13.79
C LEU A 215 8.87 -12.04 -12.69
N VAL A 216 8.47 -10.82 -13.04
CA VAL A 216 8.44 -9.68 -12.12
C VAL A 216 7.00 -9.24 -11.85
N PHE A 217 6.63 -9.14 -10.57
CA PHE A 217 5.28 -8.76 -10.16
C PHE A 217 5.28 -7.60 -9.16
N ASP A 218 4.48 -6.55 -9.40
CA ASP A 218 4.23 -5.50 -8.41
C ASP A 218 3.41 -6.04 -7.24
N MET A 219 4.00 -6.03 -6.05
CA MET A 219 3.42 -6.55 -4.81
C MET A 219 2.70 -5.49 -3.99
N THR A 220 2.43 -4.32 -4.58
CA THR A 220 1.58 -3.31 -3.95
C THR A 220 0.22 -3.92 -3.64
N GLY A 221 -0.21 -3.81 -2.38
CA GLY A 221 -1.46 -4.43 -1.93
C GLY A 221 -1.38 -5.95 -1.72
N ALA A 222 -0.18 -6.54 -1.61
CA ALA A 222 -0.03 -7.94 -1.27
C ALA A 222 -0.87 -8.33 -0.03
N PRO A 223 -1.62 -9.46 -0.08
CA PRO A 223 -2.58 -9.83 0.96
C PRO A 223 -1.90 -10.34 2.24
N MET A 224 -0.61 -10.67 2.17
CA MET A 224 0.13 -11.40 3.20
C MET A 224 1.61 -10.99 3.25
N ARG A 225 2.31 -11.48 4.28
CA ARG A 225 3.76 -11.30 4.41
C ARG A 225 4.51 -12.08 3.33
N PHE A 226 5.57 -11.52 2.76
CA PHE A 226 6.36 -12.18 1.72
C PHE A 226 6.95 -13.53 2.16
N VAL A 227 7.34 -13.66 3.43
CA VAL A 227 7.81 -14.93 4.00
C VAL A 227 6.71 -16.01 4.01
N LEU A 228 5.47 -15.61 4.28
CA LEU A 228 4.33 -16.54 4.26
C LEU A 228 3.97 -16.95 2.83
N LEU A 229 4.06 -16.01 1.88
CA LEU A 229 3.86 -16.31 0.46
C LEU A 229 4.89 -17.33 -0.03
N ARG A 230 6.18 -17.09 0.25
CA ARG A 230 7.24 -18.06 -0.07
C ARG A 230 6.98 -19.43 0.54
N ARG A 231 6.62 -19.48 1.82
CA ARG A 231 6.30 -20.74 2.52
C ARG A 231 5.18 -21.52 1.83
N LEU A 232 4.13 -20.85 1.36
CA LEU A 232 3.04 -21.52 0.63
C LEU A 232 3.52 -22.07 -0.71
N ILE A 233 4.25 -21.28 -1.48
CA ILE A 233 4.77 -21.69 -2.79
C ILE A 233 5.70 -22.89 -2.61
N ASP A 234 6.71 -22.78 -1.74
CA ASP A 234 7.66 -23.86 -1.46
C ASP A 234 6.93 -25.14 -1.00
N TYR A 235 5.92 -25.03 -0.13
CA TYR A 235 5.14 -26.19 0.34
C TYR A 235 4.41 -26.91 -0.79
N PHE A 236 3.70 -26.19 -1.67
CA PHE A 236 2.96 -26.82 -2.76
C PHE A 236 3.87 -27.30 -3.89
N VAL A 237 5.02 -26.67 -4.09
CA VAL A 237 6.06 -27.19 -4.98
C VAL A 237 6.57 -28.54 -4.46
N ASP A 238 6.92 -28.62 -3.17
CA ASP A 238 7.48 -29.84 -2.56
C ASP A 238 6.46 -30.97 -2.33
N LYS A 239 5.16 -30.64 -2.24
CA LYS A 239 4.07 -31.59 -1.96
C LYS A 239 2.96 -31.57 -3.02
N PRO A 240 3.19 -32.15 -4.21
CA PRO A 240 2.20 -32.16 -5.29
C PRO A 240 0.88 -32.83 -4.91
N GLU A 241 0.90 -33.84 -4.04
CA GLU A 241 -0.29 -34.55 -3.56
C GLU A 241 -1.25 -33.65 -2.76
N GLU A 242 -0.72 -32.61 -2.11
CA GLU A 242 -1.50 -31.66 -1.33
C GLU A 242 -2.22 -30.62 -2.21
N ARG A 243 -1.77 -30.42 -3.45
CA ARG A 243 -2.38 -29.47 -4.41
C ARG A 243 -3.81 -29.84 -4.75
N ALA A 244 -4.14 -31.14 -4.82
CA ALA A 244 -5.50 -31.62 -5.09
C ALA A 244 -6.53 -31.20 -4.02
N LYS A 245 -6.07 -30.75 -2.85
CA LYS A 245 -6.92 -30.22 -1.78
C LYS A 245 -7.27 -28.75 -2.00
N LEU A 246 -6.53 -28.02 -2.84
CA LEU A 246 -6.82 -26.63 -3.18
C LEU A 246 -8.20 -26.53 -3.85
N GLY A 247 -9.04 -25.60 -3.38
CA GLY A 247 -10.44 -25.47 -3.81
C GLY A 247 -11.43 -26.36 -3.04
N ARG A 248 -10.95 -27.17 -2.09
CA ARG A 248 -11.78 -27.95 -1.15
C ARG A 248 -11.71 -27.39 0.27
N PRO A 249 -12.68 -27.71 1.16
CA PRO A 249 -12.64 -27.28 2.55
C PRO A 249 -11.35 -27.68 3.29
N GLU A 250 -10.80 -28.86 3.00
CA GLU A 250 -9.56 -29.35 3.60
C GLU A 250 -8.35 -28.48 3.19
N GLY A 251 -8.29 -28.06 1.92
CA GLY A 251 -7.26 -27.15 1.44
C GLY A 251 -7.33 -25.78 2.10
N ALA A 252 -8.54 -25.28 2.38
CA ALA A 252 -8.71 -24.04 3.12
C ALA A 252 -8.12 -24.11 4.54
N GLN A 253 -8.34 -25.23 5.22
CA GLN A 253 -7.77 -25.48 6.55
C GLN A 253 -6.25 -25.64 6.50
N LEU A 254 -5.73 -26.33 5.49
CA LEU A 254 -4.29 -26.49 5.26
C LEU A 254 -3.60 -25.15 4.99
N VAL A 255 -4.13 -24.35 4.06
CA VAL A 255 -3.56 -23.03 3.77
C VAL A 255 -3.61 -22.16 5.03
N ARG A 256 -4.72 -22.17 5.77
CA ARG A 256 -4.81 -21.44 7.04
C ARG A 256 -3.78 -21.90 8.06
N SER A 257 -3.54 -23.20 8.20
CA SER A 257 -2.56 -23.73 9.15
C SER A 257 -1.13 -23.32 8.80
N LEU A 258 -0.75 -23.37 7.52
CA LEU A 258 0.56 -22.91 7.03
C LEU A 258 0.80 -21.42 7.29
N LEU A 259 -0.27 -20.61 7.26
CA LEU A 259 -0.23 -19.17 7.47
C LEU A 259 -0.20 -18.74 8.93
N THR A 260 -0.69 -19.60 9.81
CA THR A 260 -0.65 -19.38 11.27
C THR A 260 0.49 -20.12 11.96
N ALA A 261 1.18 -21.03 11.25
CA ALA A 261 2.32 -21.74 11.78
C ALA A 261 3.45 -20.74 12.14
N PRO A 262 4.10 -20.90 13.31
CA PRO A 262 5.16 -19.99 13.76
C PRO A 262 6.33 -19.89 12.78
#